data_AF-A0AAE3SHU0-F1
#
_entry.id   AF-A0AAE3SHU0-F1
#
_cell.length_a   1.000
_cell.length_b   1.000
_cell.length_c   1.000
_cell.angle_alpha   90.00
_cell.angle_beta   90.00
_cell.angle_gamma   90.00
#
_symmetry.space_group_name_H-M   'P 1'
#
loop_
_entity.id
_entity.type
_entity.pdbx_description
1 polymer ?
#
loop_
_entity_poly.entity_id
_entity_poly.type
_entity_poly.pdbx_seq_one_letter_code
_entity_poly.pdbx_strand_id
1 'polypeptide(L)'
;KEMANVLKLVNGYLMRLLNASIPRMEFEQILKEINNLVNEFSNKPISQEDKSRIVSIIIDRLLEIRRSEVWKSGNIDKITVHPNLENVYINDKYLELIEYIKDRTNK
;
A
#
# COMPACT_ATOMS: atom_id res chain seq x y z
N LYS A 1 16.64 -6.41 13.54
CA LYS A 1 16.68 -6.84 12.11
C LYS A 1 15.29 -7.00 11.49
N GLU A 2 14.19 -6.67 12.22
CA GLU A 2 12.81 -6.91 11.79
C GLU A 2 12.23 -5.82 10.88
N MET A 3 12.64 -4.56 11.02
CA MET A 3 12.14 -3.45 10.19
C MET A 3 12.42 -3.61 8.68
N ALA A 4 13.51 -4.28 8.31
CA ALA A 4 13.88 -4.50 6.91
C ALA A 4 12.92 -5.46 6.18
N ASN A 5 12.25 -6.36 6.90
CA ASN A 5 11.30 -7.30 6.30
C ASN A 5 9.94 -6.64 6.06
N VAL A 6 9.45 -5.85 7.03
CA VAL A 6 8.16 -5.14 6.92
C VAL A 6 8.16 -4.15 5.75
N LEU A 7 9.21 -3.35 5.59
CA LEU A 7 9.27 -2.37 4.50
C LEU A 7 9.34 -3.04 3.12
N LYS A 8 10.07 -4.16 2.98
CA LYS A 8 10.14 -4.92 1.73
C LYS A 8 8.78 -5.53 1.38
N LEU A 9 8.10 -6.09 2.38
CA LEU A 9 6.75 -6.64 2.26
C LEU A 9 5.75 -5.57 1.80
N VAL A 10 5.73 -4.43 2.50
CA VAL A 10 4.87 -3.29 2.17
C VAL A 10 5.12 -2.79 0.74
N ASN A 11 6.38 -2.64 0.34
CA ASN A 11 6.72 -2.20 -1.02
C ASN A 11 6.22 -3.21 -2.07
N GLY A 12 6.32 -4.50 -1.80
CA GLY A 12 5.77 -5.54 -2.68
C GLY A 12 4.25 -5.43 -2.84
N TYR A 13 3.52 -5.29 -1.74
CA TYR A 13 2.06 -5.09 -1.76
C TYR A 13 1.67 -3.79 -2.46
N LEU A 14 2.40 -2.71 -2.23
CA LEU A 14 2.17 -1.42 -2.88
C LEU A 14 2.32 -1.53 -4.40
N MET A 15 3.39 -2.17 -4.89
CA MET A 15 3.58 -2.39 -6.32
C MET A 15 2.47 -3.25 -6.93
N ARG A 16 1.97 -4.26 -6.21
CA ARG A 16 0.82 -5.06 -6.65
C ARG A 16 -0.44 -4.19 -6.79
N LEU A 17 -0.73 -3.36 -5.78
CA LEU A 17 -1.89 -2.45 -5.81
C LEU A 17 -1.82 -1.43 -6.94
N LEU A 18 -0.64 -0.86 -7.21
CA LEU A 18 -0.43 0.11 -8.29
C LEU A 18 -0.59 -0.50 -9.69
N ASN A 19 -0.21 -1.78 -9.84
CA ASN A 19 -0.31 -2.51 -11.10
C ASN A 19 -1.64 -3.27 -11.25
N ALA A 20 -2.52 -3.24 -10.23
CA ALA A 20 -3.75 -4.00 -10.25
C ALA A 20 -4.78 -3.40 -11.22
N SER A 21 -5.32 -4.23 -12.11
CA SER A 21 -6.48 -3.87 -12.92
C SER A 21 -7.68 -3.53 -12.04
N ILE A 22 -7.87 -4.26 -10.93
CA ILE A 22 -8.96 -4.07 -9.95
C ILE A 22 -8.36 -3.95 -8.52
N PRO A 23 -7.98 -2.75 -8.05
CA PRO A 23 -7.26 -2.56 -6.79
C PRO A 23 -8.05 -2.94 -5.55
N ARG A 24 -9.38 -2.81 -5.56
CA ARG A 24 -10.21 -3.25 -4.42
C ARG A 24 -10.09 -4.76 -4.21
N MET A 25 -10.16 -5.53 -5.30
CA MET A 25 -10.00 -6.99 -5.25
C MET A 25 -8.57 -7.37 -4.85
N GLU A 26 -7.57 -6.69 -5.40
CA GLU A 26 -6.17 -6.91 -5.02
C GLU A 26 -5.93 -6.60 -3.54
N PHE A 27 -6.50 -5.53 -3.02
CA PHE A 27 -6.39 -5.18 -1.61
C PHE A 27 -7.03 -6.22 -0.69
N GLU A 28 -8.17 -6.80 -1.06
CA GLU A 28 -8.77 -7.90 -0.32
C GLU A 28 -7.88 -9.14 -0.29
N GLN A 29 -7.18 -9.45 -1.39
CA GLN A 29 -6.20 -10.53 -1.42
C GLN A 29 -5.02 -10.24 -0.50
N ILE A 30 -4.48 -9.02 -0.55
CA ILE A 30 -3.39 -8.58 0.32
C ILE A 30 -3.82 -8.64 1.79
N LEU A 31 -5.04 -8.26 2.14
CA LEU A 31 -5.55 -8.40 3.52
C LEU A 31 -5.60 -9.86 3.97
N LYS A 32 -6.00 -10.80 3.09
CA LYS A 32 -5.97 -12.23 3.41
C LYS A 32 -4.53 -12.71 3.62
N GLU A 33 -3.59 -12.27 2.79
CA GLU A 33 -2.18 -12.58 2.94
C GLU A 33 -1.62 -12.05 4.26
N ILE A 34 -1.89 -10.78 4.60
CA ILE A 34 -1.49 -10.16 5.87
C ILE A 34 -2.08 -10.92 7.07
N ASN A 35 -3.34 -11.34 6.98
CA ASN A 35 -3.97 -12.12 8.05
C ASN A 35 -3.32 -13.49 8.27
N ASN A 36 -2.73 -14.07 7.22
CA ASN A 36 -2.05 -15.36 7.25
C ASN A 36 -0.54 -15.25 7.48
N LEU A 37 0.02 -14.03 7.65
CA LEU A 37 1.43 -13.86 7.93
C LEU A 37 1.82 -14.53 9.25
N VAL A 38 2.95 -15.23 9.20
CA VAL A 38 3.57 -15.87 10.36
C VAL A 38 4.95 -15.26 10.60
N ASN A 39 5.33 -15.18 11.86
CA ASN A 39 6.69 -14.80 12.26
C ASN A 39 7.63 -15.97 11.92
N GLU A 40 8.62 -15.70 11.07
CA GLU A 40 9.57 -16.70 10.54
C GLU A 40 10.37 -17.46 11.63
N PHE A 41 10.55 -16.87 12.82
CA PHE A 41 11.33 -17.47 13.91
C PHE A 41 10.49 -18.36 14.83
N SER A 42 9.19 -18.07 14.94
CA SER A 42 8.29 -18.79 15.86
C SER A 42 7.26 -19.64 15.15
N ASN A 43 7.12 -19.50 13.82
CA ASN A 43 6.04 -20.07 13.01
C ASN A 43 4.64 -19.77 13.57
N LYS A 44 4.51 -18.74 14.40
CA LYS A 44 3.24 -18.28 14.96
C LYS A 44 2.68 -17.15 14.10
N PRO A 45 1.35 -17.00 14.03
CA PRO A 45 0.74 -15.83 13.40
C PRO A 45 1.33 -14.53 13.98
N ILE A 46 1.58 -13.55 13.11
CA ILE A 46 1.98 -12.22 13.60
C ILE A 46 0.84 -11.58 14.40
N SER A 47 1.19 -10.65 15.29
CA SER A 47 0.22 -9.99 16.16
C SER A 47 -0.79 -9.15 15.33
N GLN A 48 -1.97 -8.91 15.90
CA GLN A 48 -2.94 -8.01 15.27
C GLN A 48 -2.39 -6.58 15.14
N GLU A 49 -1.56 -6.15 16.09
CA GLU A 49 -0.89 -4.85 16.04
C GLU A 49 0.07 -4.75 14.85
N ASP A 50 0.86 -5.79 14.59
CA ASP A 50 1.75 -5.85 13.43
C ASP A 50 0.97 -5.85 12.10
N LYS A 51 -0.15 -6.58 12.05
CA LYS A 51 -1.05 -6.59 10.88
C LYS A 51 -1.59 -5.19 10.60
N SER A 52 -2.16 -4.55 11.63
CA SER A 52 -2.67 -3.17 11.53
C SER A 52 -1.58 -2.19 11.13
N ARG A 53 -0.36 -2.35 11.67
CA ARG A 53 0.79 -1.53 11.30
C ARG A 53 1.17 -1.69 9.83
N ILE A 54 1.22 -2.92 9.30
CA ILE A 54 1.50 -3.17 7.87
C ILE A 54 0.45 -2.46 7.00
N VAL A 55 -0.83 -2.63 7.32
CA VAL A 55 -1.92 -2.01 6.56
C VAL A 55 -1.86 -0.49 6.62
N SER A 56 -1.59 0.09 7.80
CA SER A 56 -1.43 1.53 7.97
C SER A 56 -0.32 2.10 7.09
N ILE A 57 0.85 1.44 7.04
CA ILE A 57 1.96 1.88 6.19
C ILE A 57 1.59 1.82 4.69
N ILE A 58 0.82 0.81 4.26
CA ILE A 58 0.32 0.73 2.87
C ILE A 58 -0.58 1.93 2.55
N ILE A 59 -1.51 2.28 3.45
CA ILE A 59 -2.41 3.43 3.29
C ILE A 59 -1.59 4.73 3.22
N ASP A 60 -0.66 4.92 4.14
CA ASP A 60 0.19 6.12 4.20
C ASP A 60 1.00 6.31 2.91
N ARG A 61 1.55 5.22 2.36
CA ARG A 61 2.28 5.25 1.09
C ARG A 61 1.37 5.53 -0.11
N LEU A 62 0.16 4.97 -0.14
CA LEU A 62 -0.83 5.32 -1.17
C LEU A 62 -1.21 6.81 -1.10
N LEU A 63 -1.36 7.36 0.10
CA LEU A 63 -1.62 8.78 0.33
C LEU A 63 -0.41 9.65 -0.08
N GLU A 64 0.82 9.21 0.20
CA GLU A 64 2.04 9.87 -0.23
C GLU A 64 2.15 9.89 -1.77
N ILE A 65 1.93 8.76 -2.43
CA ILE A 65 1.92 8.67 -3.90
C ILE A 65 0.88 9.63 -4.47
N ARG A 66 -0.37 9.58 -3.97
CA ARG A 66 -1.42 10.51 -4.40
C ARG A 66 -0.98 11.97 -4.24
N ARG A 67 -0.41 12.33 -3.08
CA ARG A 67 0.12 13.68 -2.86
C ARG A 67 1.21 13.99 -3.88
N SER A 68 2.20 13.13 -4.09
CA SER A 68 3.26 13.36 -5.07
C SER A 68 2.74 13.53 -6.51
N GLU A 69 1.66 12.83 -6.90
CA GLU A 69 1.04 12.95 -8.22
C GLU A 69 0.18 14.22 -8.36
N VAL A 70 -0.55 14.63 -7.32
CA VAL A 70 -1.25 15.92 -7.28
C VAL A 70 -0.24 17.07 -7.40
N TRP A 71 0.93 16.95 -6.75
CA TRP A 71 2.03 17.89 -6.86
C TRP A 71 2.69 17.89 -8.26
N LYS A 72 2.61 16.79 -9.03
CA LYS A 72 3.03 16.77 -10.44
C LYS A 72 2.05 17.43 -11.39
N SER A 73 0.73 17.39 -11.10
CA SER A 73 -0.29 18.02 -11.96
C SER A 73 -0.35 19.54 -11.87
N GLY A 74 0.36 20.15 -10.91
CA GLY A 74 0.53 21.59 -10.78
C GLY A 74 1.99 21.92 -10.53
N ASN A 75 2.77 22.14 -11.61
CA ASN A 75 4.15 22.64 -11.66
C ASN A 75 4.84 22.94 -10.31
N ILE A 76 5.93 22.22 -9.97
CA ILE A 76 7.22 22.74 -9.44
C ILE A 76 8.27 21.59 -9.47
N ASP A 77 9.50 21.98 -9.76
CA ASP A 77 10.73 21.23 -10.04
C ASP A 77 11.03 19.89 -9.34
N LYS A 78 11.59 18.99 -10.15
CA LYS A 78 12.60 17.95 -9.86
C LYS A 78 12.49 17.25 -8.50
N ILE A 79 11.62 16.26 -8.43
CA ILE A 79 11.91 15.02 -7.69
C ILE A 79 11.87 13.90 -8.71
N THR A 80 13.00 13.21 -8.87
CA THR A 80 13.20 12.08 -9.77
C THR A 80 12.18 11.00 -9.44
N VAL A 81 11.03 11.01 -10.11
CA VAL A 81 10.11 9.89 -10.06
C VAL A 81 10.59 8.86 -11.06
N HIS A 82 10.77 7.64 -10.54
CA HIS A 82 11.13 6.48 -11.32
C HIS A 82 10.27 6.39 -12.60
N PRO A 83 10.89 6.21 -13.78
CA PRO A 83 10.21 6.29 -15.08
C PRO A 83 9.22 5.16 -15.38
N ASN A 84 8.91 4.28 -14.42
CA ASN A 84 8.02 3.14 -14.62
C ASN A 84 6.56 3.40 -14.17
N LEU A 85 6.19 4.63 -13.85
CA LEU A 85 4.83 5.02 -13.44
C LEU A 85 4.13 5.93 -14.47
N GLU A 86 4.75 6.17 -15.63
CA GLU A 86 4.05 6.81 -16.75
C GLU A 86 2.96 5.85 -17.25
N ASN A 87 1.70 6.27 -17.07
CA ASN A 87 0.45 5.59 -17.40
C ASN A 87 -0.19 4.77 -16.27
N VAL A 88 -0.62 5.44 -15.20
CA VAL A 88 -1.71 4.92 -14.38
C VAL A 88 -2.79 5.97 -14.18
N TYR A 89 -3.79 5.89 -15.07
CA TYR A 89 -5.19 6.28 -14.91
C TYR A 89 -5.58 7.03 -13.62
N ILE A 90 -5.99 8.28 -13.83
CA ILE A 90 -6.91 9.17 -13.09
C ILE A 90 -7.21 8.79 -11.61
N ASN A 91 -6.77 9.70 -10.74
CA ASN A 91 -7.00 9.93 -9.30
C ASN A 91 -8.14 9.19 -8.54
N ASP A 92 -9.31 8.97 -9.13
CA ASP A 92 -10.50 8.52 -8.38
C ASP A 92 -10.41 7.07 -7.88
N LYS A 93 -9.75 6.21 -8.68
CA LYS A 93 -9.59 4.78 -8.40
C LYS A 93 -8.88 4.51 -7.06
N TYR A 94 -7.96 5.38 -6.65
CA TYR A 94 -7.19 5.23 -5.40
C TYR A 94 -7.83 5.94 -4.21
N LEU A 95 -8.61 7.00 -4.43
CA LEU A 95 -9.42 7.63 -3.39
C LEU A 95 -10.45 6.65 -2.84
N GLU A 96 -11.23 6.03 -3.74
CA GLU A 96 -12.19 5.01 -3.37
C GLU A 96 -11.52 3.81 -2.68
N LEU A 97 -10.30 3.46 -3.09
CA LEU A 97 -9.54 2.41 -2.44
C LEU A 97 -9.13 2.81 -1.03
N ILE A 98 -8.60 4.02 -0.81
CA ILE A 98 -8.19 4.50 0.51
C ILE A 98 -9.39 4.55 1.47
N GLU A 99 -10.54 5.03 1.01
CA GLU A 99 -11.78 5.02 1.80
C GLU A 99 -12.24 3.59 2.11
N TYR A 100 -12.25 2.71 1.10
CA TYR A 100 -12.54 1.28 1.29
C TYR A 100 -11.65 0.62 2.35
N ILE A 101 -10.35 0.93 2.32
CA ILE A 101 -9.39 0.38 3.27
C ILE A 101 -9.72 0.86 4.69
N LYS A 102 -9.91 2.17 4.87
CA LYS A 102 -10.19 2.77 6.19
C LYS A 102 -11.43 2.16 6.86
N ASP A 103 -12.50 1.93 6.10
CA ASP A 103 -13.74 1.33 6.61
C ASP A 103 -13.57 -0.12 7.08
N ARG A 104 -12.58 -0.83 6.53
CA ARG A 104 -12.28 -2.23 6.86
C ARG A 104 -11.28 -2.37 8.00
N THR A 105 -10.49 -1.35 8.28
CA THR A 105 -9.41 -1.40 9.28
C THR A 105 -9.74 -0.69 10.59
N ASN A 106 -10.77 0.18 10.61
CA ASN A 106 -11.23 0.90 11.81
C ASN A 106 -12.38 0.20 12.58
N LYS A 107 -12.54 -1.13 12.41
CA LYS A 107 -13.48 -1.95 13.18
C LYS A 107 -12.73 -2.84 14.15
#